data_AF-A0A2T6BTR6-F1
#
_entry.id   AF-A0A2T6BTR6-F1
#
_cell.length_a   1.000
_cell.length_b   1.000
_cell.length_c   1.000
_cell.angle_alpha   90.00
_cell.angle_beta   90.00
_cell.angle_gamma   90.00
#
_symmetry.space_group_name_H-M   'P 1'
#
loop_
_entity.id
_entity.type
_entity.pdbx_description
1 polymer ?
#
loop_
_entity_poly.entity_id
_entity_poly.type
_entity_poly.pdbx_seq_one_letter_code
_entity_poly.pdbx_strand_id
1 'polypeptide(L)'
;MRYFILIVLLACFSKSTAQVQRFYFVDDVESIAYITMNICVDTDAKVSNIKLVEDKTTYANDTFIEYIRTKLQTVQFKENSDLKNTCFDVSVRFINRKYKEKKLKEDDCSACEKFKEGEFRYGAEEFKDIKVVRKRNIQKEIRKDNVSVFKITWVSNCSYILTYKKTSHPKRKHLVDDEIYVEIIDVLNDDSYVCKITASFTSGIDYGIFKKIKE
;
A
#
# COMPACT_ATOMS: atom_id res chain seq x y z
N MET A 1 18.41 47.12 38.09
CA MET A 1 19.24 47.08 36.86
C MET A 1 19.24 45.62 36.38
N ARG A 2 18.11 45.17 35.81
CA ARG A 2 17.89 44.88 34.38
C ARG A 2 18.88 43.85 33.78
N TYR A 3 18.44 42.59 33.87
CA TYR A 3 18.64 41.42 33.02
C TYR A 3 19.57 41.54 31.79
N PHE A 4 20.54 40.63 31.70
CA PHE A 4 21.03 40.08 30.42
C PHE A 4 21.47 38.62 30.64
N ILE A 5 20.51 37.70 30.62
CA ILE A 5 20.78 36.28 30.35
C ILE A 5 20.37 36.06 28.91
N LEU A 6 21.37 36.05 28.03
CA LEU A 6 21.21 35.78 26.60
C LEU A 6 21.10 34.25 26.42
N ILE A 7 19.91 33.69 26.65
CA ILE A 7 19.61 32.32 26.24
C ILE A 7 19.44 32.33 24.73
N VAL A 8 20.53 32.02 24.02
CA VAL A 8 20.47 31.58 22.63
C VAL A 8 19.81 30.20 22.64
N LEU A 9 18.47 30.21 22.56
CA LEU A 9 17.69 29.05 22.16
C LEU A 9 18.07 28.75 20.70
N LEU A 10 19.14 27.98 20.52
CA LEU A 10 19.35 27.17 19.32
C LEU A 10 18.15 26.24 19.23
N ALA A 11 17.13 26.69 18.49
CA ALA A 11 16.11 25.81 17.97
C ALA A 11 16.83 24.80 17.07
N CYS A 12 17.17 23.65 17.65
CA CYS A 12 17.38 22.43 16.89
C CYS A 12 16.08 22.16 16.13
N PHE A 13 15.96 22.73 14.93
CA PHE A 13 15.12 22.18 13.89
C PHE A 13 15.72 20.81 13.56
N SER A 14 15.34 19.81 14.35
CA SER A 14 15.47 18.43 13.94
C SER A 14 14.74 18.33 12.61
N LYS A 15 15.51 18.16 11.53
CA LYS A 15 14.98 17.79 10.22
C LYS A 15 14.39 16.39 10.38
N SER A 16 13.18 16.31 10.91
CA SER A 16 12.36 15.10 10.81
C SER A 16 12.14 14.92 9.32
N THR A 17 12.83 13.96 8.72
CA THR A 17 12.49 13.45 7.40
C THR A 17 11.10 12.83 7.55
N ALA A 18 10.07 13.63 7.28
CA ALA A 18 8.69 13.21 7.43
C ALA A 18 8.42 12.07 6.44
N GLN A 19 8.47 10.83 6.92
CA GLN A 19 7.91 9.71 6.18
C GLN A 19 6.39 9.90 6.19
N VAL A 20 5.80 10.05 5.01
CA VAL A 20 4.36 10.17 4.87
C VAL A 20 3.73 8.83 5.26
N GLN A 21 2.83 8.87 6.24
CA GLN A 21 2.05 7.72 6.66
C GLN A 21 1.26 7.17 5.46
N ARG A 22 1.45 5.88 5.16
CA ARG A 22 0.91 5.23 3.95
C ARG A 22 -0.57 4.83 4.07
N PHE A 23 -1.09 4.75 5.30
CA PHE A 23 -2.49 4.43 5.52
C PHE A 23 -3.05 5.02 6.81
N TYR A 24 -4.36 5.24 6.85
CA TYR A 24 -5.12 5.72 8.00
C TYR A 24 -6.27 4.78 8.29
N PHE A 25 -6.62 4.63 9.57
CA PHE A 25 -7.84 3.92 9.98
C PHE A 25 -8.97 4.91 10.19
N VAL A 26 -10.07 4.72 9.47
CA VAL A 26 -11.24 5.60 9.48
C VAL A 26 -12.52 4.78 9.61
N ASP A 27 -13.62 5.44 9.94
CA ASP A 27 -14.92 4.78 10.18
C ASP A 27 -15.90 4.97 9.00
N ASP A 28 -15.57 5.84 8.04
CA ASP A 28 -16.41 6.30 6.94
C ASP A 28 -16.13 5.61 5.59
N VAL A 29 -15.50 4.44 5.60
CA VAL A 29 -15.29 3.60 4.41
C VAL A 29 -15.83 2.19 4.64
N GLU A 30 -16.41 1.56 3.63
CA GLU A 30 -16.93 0.20 3.78
C GLU A 30 -15.82 -0.82 4.08
N SER A 31 -14.73 -0.75 3.30
CA SER A 31 -13.57 -1.65 3.43
C SER A 31 -12.23 -0.89 3.34
N ILE A 32 -11.71 -0.65 2.14
CA ILE A 32 -10.50 0.15 1.88
C ILE A 32 -10.78 1.13 0.75
N ALA A 33 -10.46 2.40 0.96
CA ALA A 33 -10.51 3.46 -0.03
C ALA A 33 -9.11 4.07 -0.25
N TYR A 34 -8.96 4.84 -1.33
CA TYR A 34 -7.67 5.37 -1.76
C TYR A 34 -7.80 6.87 -2.07
N ILE A 35 -6.79 7.64 -1.66
CA ILE A 35 -6.50 8.95 -2.26
C ILE A 35 -5.23 8.80 -3.07
N THR A 36 -5.28 9.20 -4.34
CA THR A 36 -4.09 9.20 -5.21
C THR A 36 -3.76 10.62 -5.63
N MET A 37 -2.53 11.04 -5.37
CA MET A 37 -2.02 12.36 -5.73
C MET A 37 -0.84 12.21 -6.69
N ASN A 38 -0.87 12.92 -7.81
CA ASN A 38 0.30 13.09 -8.67
C ASN A 38 1.15 14.22 -8.08
N ILE A 39 2.38 13.92 -7.71
CA ILE A 39 3.32 14.91 -7.16
C ILE A 39 4.48 15.10 -8.12
N CYS A 40 4.97 16.33 -8.24
CA CYS A 40 6.21 16.66 -8.94
C CYS A 40 7.28 17.11 -7.95
N VAL A 41 8.52 16.67 -8.18
CA VAL A 41 9.68 17.01 -7.36
C VAL A 41 10.62 17.91 -8.14
N ASP A 42 11.05 19.01 -7.55
CA ASP A 42 11.95 19.98 -8.19
C ASP A 42 13.44 19.59 -8.09
N THR A 43 14.29 20.51 -8.56
CA THR A 43 15.76 20.40 -8.50
C THR A 43 16.31 20.42 -7.08
N ASP A 44 15.56 20.90 -6.09
CA ASP A 44 15.95 20.97 -4.69
C ASP A 44 15.44 19.75 -3.89
N ALA A 45 14.91 18.75 -4.60
CA ALA A 45 14.30 17.56 -4.04
C ALA A 45 13.05 17.85 -3.20
N LYS A 46 12.35 18.96 -3.45
CA LYS A 46 11.09 19.33 -2.76
C LYS A 46 9.90 19.07 -3.65
N VAL A 47 8.76 18.78 -3.02
CA VAL A 47 7.49 18.70 -3.75
C VAL A 47 7.08 20.09 -4.22
N SER A 48 6.99 20.28 -5.54
CA SER A 48 6.71 21.57 -6.18
C SER A 48 5.29 21.68 -6.71
N ASN A 49 4.64 20.55 -7.02
CA ASN A 49 3.27 20.50 -7.51
C ASN A 49 2.56 19.25 -6.99
N ILE A 50 1.25 19.36 -6.73
CA ILE A 50 0.39 18.27 -6.30
C ILE A 50 -0.96 18.40 -6.99
N LYS A 51 -1.41 17.32 -7.61
CA LYS A 51 -2.73 17.22 -8.23
C LYS A 51 -3.44 15.95 -7.77
N LEU A 52 -4.73 16.07 -7.47
CA LEU A 52 -5.57 14.89 -7.24
C LEU A 52 -5.70 14.10 -8.54
N VAL A 53 -5.59 12.78 -8.45
CA VAL A 53 -5.83 11.86 -9.56
C VAL A 53 -7.21 11.25 -9.34
N GLU A 54 -8.24 11.90 -9.91
CA GLU A 54 -9.65 11.60 -9.64
C GLU A 54 -10.03 10.16 -10.03
N ASP A 55 -9.57 9.67 -11.18
CA ASP A 55 -9.84 8.30 -11.65
C ASP A 55 -9.21 7.21 -10.75
N LYS A 56 -8.27 7.60 -9.89
CA LYS A 56 -7.59 6.72 -8.94
C LYS A 56 -7.90 7.01 -7.47
N THR A 57 -8.86 7.90 -7.22
CA THR A 57 -9.29 8.26 -5.87
C THR A 57 -10.69 7.71 -5.62
N THR A 58 -10.83 6.90 -4.58
CA THR A 58 -12.11 6.31 -4.15
C THR A 58 -12.57 6.82 -2.78
N TYR A 59 -11.73 7.57 -2.08
CA TYR A 59 -12.10 8.17 -0.79
C TYR A 59 -12.65 9.59 -1.01
N ALA A 60 -13.92 9.79 -0.67
CA ALA A 60 -14.66 11.02 -0.94
C ALA A 60 -14.81 11.90 0.33
N ASN A 61 -13.70 12.22 0.97
CA ASN A 61 -13.67 13.13 2.13
C ASN A 61 -12.69 14.29 1.85
N ASP A 62 -13.23 15.43 1.44
CA ASP A 62 -12.44 16.60 1.02
C ASP A 62 -11.50 17.11 2.11
N THR A 63 -11.92 17.04 3.38
CA THR A 63 -11.09 17.46 4.51
C THR A 63 -9.82 16.61 4.61
N PHE A 64 -9.94 15.29 4.42
CA PHE A 64 -8.79 14.40 4.39
C PHE A 64 -7.97 14.56 3.12
N ILE A 65 -8.61 14.81 1.96
CA ILE A 65 -7.90 15.10 0.71
C ILE A 65 -6.97 16.31 0.86
N GLU A 66 -7.48 17.41 1.43
CA GLU A 66 -6.65 18.59 1.71
C GLU A 66 -5.57 18.31 2.75
N TYR A 67 -5.90 17.58 3.83
CA TYR A 67 -4.91 17.18 4.82
C TYR A 67 -3.75 16.39 4.22
N ILE A 68 -4.03 15.41 3.35
CA ILE A 68 -3.00 14.64 2.65
C ILE A 68 -2.17 15.53 1.72
N ARG A 69 -2.82 16.44 0.98
CA ARG A 69 -2.14 17.42 0.13
C ARG A 69 -1.15 18.27 0.93
N THR A 70 -1.59 18.86 2.04
CA THR A 70 -0.73 19.67 2.91
C THR A 70 0.43 18.86 3.48
N LYS A 71 0.21 17.61 3.89
CA LYS A 71 1.29 16.74 4.36
C LYS A 71 2.33 16.48 3.26
N LEU A 72 1.88 16.17 2.05
CA LEU A 72 2.76 15.93 0.91
C LEU A 72 3.57 17.17 0.51
N GLN A 73 3.02 18.38 0.62
CA GLN A 73 3.75 19.64 0.34
C GLN A 73 4.98 19.83 1.23
N THR A 74 4.97 19.27 2.44
CA THR A 74 6.09 19.37 3.40
C THR A 74 7.22 18.36 3.12
N VAL A 75 7.04 17.46 2.15
CA VAL A 75 8.03 16.41 1.87
C VAL A 75 9.23 16.98 1.13
N GLN A 76 10.41 16.68 1.65
CA GLN A 76 11.69 16.87 0.98
C GLN A 76 12.41 15.53 0.88
N PHE A 77 12.73 15.13 -0.34
CA PHE A 77 13.51 13.94 -0.65
C PHE A 77 15.00 14.19 -0.40
N LYS A 78 15.80 13.13 -0.41
CA LYS A 78 17.26 13.26 -0.33
C LYS A 78 17.79 14.01 -1.55
N GLU A 79 18.81 14.82 -1.36
CA GLU A 79 19.40 15.67 -2.41
C GLU A 79 19.89 14.87 -3.63
N ASN A 80 20.34 13.64 -3.41
CA ASN A 80 20.78 12.70 -4.43
C ASN A 80 19.67 11.74 -4.90
N SER A 81 18.40 12.06 -4.68
CA SER A 81 17.29 11.22 -5.10
C SER A 81 17.09 11.22 -6.62
N ASP A 82 16.93 10.02 -7.19
CA ASP A 82 16.54 9.83 -8.60
C ASP A 82 15.14 10.39 -8.94
N LEU A 83 14.39 10.85 -7.93
CA LEU A 83 13.04 11.42 -8.10
C LEU A 83 13.08 12.91 -8.45
N LYS A 84 14.22 13.59 -8.35
CA LYS A 84 14.35 15.00 -8.74
C LYS A 84 13.95 15.22 -10.19
N ASN A 85 13.22 16.30 -10.46
CA ASN A 85 12.68 16.64 -11.76
C ASN A 85 11.78 15.55 -12.36
N THR A 86 11.12 14.75 -11.52
CA THR A 86 10.15 13.75 -11.96
C THR A 86 8.79 14.01 -11.32
N CYS A 87 7.74 13.55 -11.99
CA CYS A 87 6.40 13.49 -11.42
C CYS A 87 5.96 12.03 -11.32
N PHE A 88 5.28 11.68 -10.23
CA PHE A 88 4.80 10.32 -9.98
C PHE A 88 3.60 10.33 -9.04
N ASP A 89 2.83 9.24 -9.09
CA ASP A 89 1.65 9.07 -8.26
C ASP A 89 2.04 8.52 -6.88
N VAL A 90 1.41 9.06 -5.85
CA VAL A 90 1.47 8.59 -4.47
C VAL A 90 0.06 8.29 -4.01
N SER A 91 -0.17 7.04 -3.59
CA SER A 91 -1.45 6.60 -3.03
C SER A 91 -1.36 6.50 -1.51
N VAL A 92 -2.42 6.96 -0.83
CA VAL A 92 -2.65 6.78 0.61
C VAL A 92 -3.91 5.96 0.80
N ARG A 93 -3.85 4.94 1.67
CA ARG A 93 -4.96 4.03 1.95
C ARG A 93 -5.78 4.49 3.16
N PHE A 94 -7.09 4.37 3.06
CA PHE A 94 -8.05 4.62 4.14
C PHE A 94 -8.76 3.31 4.43
N ILE A 95 -8.49 2.74 5.59
CA ILE A 95 -8.89 1.38 5.95
C ILE A 95 -9.97 1.48 7.01
N ASN A 96 -11.06 0.72 6.87
CA ASN A 96 -12.08 0.67 7.90
C ASN A 96 -11.46 0.21 9.23
N ARG A 97 -11.67 1.00 10.29
CA ARG A 97 -11.12 0.76 11.64
C ARG A 97 -11.45 -0.63 12.19
N LYS A 98 -12.56 -1.23 11.77
CA LYS A 98 -12.96 -2.61 12.15
C LYS A 98 -11.84 -3.62 11.88
N TYR A 99 -10.99 -3.37 10.88
CA TYR A 99 -9.92 -4.29 10.47
C TYR A 99 -8.67 -4.28 11.36
N LYS A 100 -8.56 -3.39 12.34
CA LYS A 100 -7.42 -3.41 13.28
C LYS A 100 -7.29 -4.75 14.00
N GLU A 101 -8.43 -5.24 14.49
CA GLU A 101 -8.52 -6.46 15.31
C GLU A 101 -9.34 -7.57 14.63
N LYS A 102 -9.86 -7.34 13.42
CA LYS A 102 -10.67 -8.34 12.73
C LYS A 102 -9.80 -9.52 12.30
N LYS A 103 -10.31 -10.71 12.58
CA LYS A 103 -9.86 -11.99 12.02
C LYS A 103 -11.10 -12.77 11.60
N LEU A 104 -11.00 -13.53 10.52
CA LEU A 104 -12.04 -14.49 10.19
C LEU A 104 -12.02 -15.62 11.22
N LYS A 105 -13.20 -16.06 11.66
CA LYS A 105 -13.31 -17.28 12.46
C LYS A 105 -13.02 -18.48 11.57
N GLU A 106 -12.59 -19.58 12.18
CA GLU A 106 -12.22 -20.79 11.44
C GLU A 106 -13.36 -21.33 10.57
N ASP A 107 -14.61 -21.24 11.05
CA ASP A 107 -15.81 -21.63 10.28
C ASP A 107 -16.00 -20.77 9.02
N ASP A 108 -15.73 -19.46 9.13
CA ASP A 108 -15.86 -18.50 8.03
C ASP A 108 -14.71 -18.66 7.01
N CYS A 109 -13.60 -19.29 7.41
CA CYS A 109 -12.46 -19.52 6.53
C CYS A 109 -12.74 -20.49 5.39
N SER A 110 -13.80 -21.30 5.49
CA SER A 110 -14.26 -22.14 4.39
C SER A 110 -14.59 -21.33 3.12
N ALA A 111 -15.06 -20.09 3.26
CA ALA A 111 -15.34 -19.18 2.15
C ALA A 111 -14.07 -18.82 1.34
N CYS A 112 -12.88 -18.92 1.94
CA CYS A 112 -11.61 -18.62 1.31
C CYS A 112 -11.13 -19.73 0.35
N GLU A 113 -11.78 -20.90 0.29
CA GLU A 113 -11.39 -21.94 -0.67
C GLU A 113 -11.49 -21.43 -2.12
N LYS A 114 -12.50 -20.59 -2.40
CA LYS A 114 -12.68 -19.93 -3.71
C LYS A 114 -11.55 -18.95 -4.07
N PHE A 115 -10.72 -18.54 -3.11
CA PHE A 115 -9.59 -17.63 -3.33
C PHE A 115 -8.33 -18.35 -3.79
N LYS A 116 -8.26 -19.68 -3.57
CA LYS A 116 -7.08 -20.47 -3.89
C LYS A 116 -6.88 -20.63 -5.40
N GLU A 117 -7.95 -20.51 -6.19
CA GLU A 117 -7.94 -20.68 -7.63
C GLU A 117 -8.77 -19.60 -8.32
N GLY A 118 -8.27 -19.12 -9.47
CA GLY A 118 -8.97 -18.14 -10.29
C GLY A 118 -8.13 -16.92 -10.63
N GLU A 119 -8.81 -15.91 -11.18
CA GLU A 119 -8.20 -14.66 -11.61
C GLU A 119 -8.70 -13.50 -10.77
N PHE A 120 -7.76 -12.67 -10.34
CA PHE A 120 -7.98 -11.57 -9.43
C PHE A 120 -7.24 -10.33 -9.91
N ARG A 121 -7.67 -9.19 -9.39
CA ARG A 121 -6.96 -7.91 -9.49
C ARG A 121 -6.84 -7.29 -8.12
N TYR A 122 -5.85 -6.44 -7.95
CA TYR A 122 -5.76 -5.61 -6.75
C TYR A 122 -6.89 -4.55 -6.75
N GLY A 123 -7.42 -4.25 -5.56
CA GLY A 123 -8.40 -3.18 -5.37
C GLY A 123 -7.78 -1.79 -5.44
N ALA A 124 -6.46 -1.69 -5.24
CA ALA A 124 -5.71 -0.46 -5.34
C ALA A 124 -5.46 -0.10 -6.81
N GLU A 125 -5.77 1.14 -7.17
CA GLU A 125 -5.75 1.57 -8.57
C GLU A 125 -4.32 1.65 -9.14
N GLU A 126 -3.31 1.89 -8.30
CA GLU A 126 -1.89 1.83 -8.71
C GLU A 126 -1.47 0.44 -9.22
N PHE A 127 -2.22 -0.60 -8.88
CA PHE A 127 -1.98 -1.99 -9.26
C PHE A 127 -3.06 -2.54 -10.20
N LYS A 128 -3.92 -1.68 -10.79
CA LYS A 128 -5.03 -2.11 -11.65
C LYS A 128 -4.59 -2.91 -12.88
N ASP A 129 -3.41 -2.61 -13.41
CA ASP A 129 -2.83 -3.28 -14.57
C ASP A 129 -2.22 -4.66 -14.22
N ILE A 130 -2.23 -5.05 -12.96
CA ILE A 130 -1.68 -6.32 -12.49
C ILE A 130 -2.80 -7.35 -12.45
N LYS A 131 -2.72 -8.32 -13.37
CA LYS A 131 -3.55 -9.52 -13.33
C LYS A 131 -2.90 -10.55 -12.42
N VAL A 132 -3.64 -11.04 -11.44
CA VAL A 132 -3.21 -12.07 -10.49
C VAL A 132 -3.90 -13.39 -10.86
N VAL A 133 -3.13 -14.36 -11.34
CA VAL A 133 -3.63 -15.69 -11.69
C VAL A 133 -3.17 -16.69 -10.63
N ARG A 134 -4.11 -17.41 -10.03
CA ARG A 134 -3.82 -18.42 -9.01
C ARG A 134 -4.20 -19.83 -9.43
N LYS A 135 -3.30 -20.75 -9.10
CA LYS A 135 -3.48 -22.19 -9.18
C LYS A 135 -3.04 -22.81 -7.86
N ARG A 136 -3.92 -22.80 -6.86
CA ARG A 136 -3.80 -23.31 -5.49
C ARG A 136 -2.48 -23.00 -4.78
N ASN A 137 -1.38 -23.60 -5.22
CA ASN A 137 -0.04 -23.46 -4.66
C ASN A 137 0.88 -22.51 -5.46
N ILE A 138 0.38 -21.85 -6.51
CA ILE A 138 1.15 -20.93 -7.35
C ILE A 138 0.32 -19.66 -7.61
N GLN A 139 0.96 -18.50 -7.49
CA GLN A 139 0.44 -17.21 -7.95
C GLN A 139 1.36 -16.64 -9.04
N LYS A 140 0.76 -16.14 -10.10
CA LYS A 140 1.43 -15.35 -11.15
C LYS A 140 0.83 -13.96 -11.18
N GLU A 141 1.70 -12.95 -11.08
CA GLU A 141 1.34 -11.55 -11.28
C GLU A 141 1.88 -11.08 -12.61
N ILE A 142 0.98 -10.61 -13.47
CA ILE A 142 1.29 -10.24 -14.84
C ILE A 142 0.96 -8.76 -15.01
N ARG A 143 1.95 -7.97 -15.42
CA ARG A 143 1.83 -6.54 -15.70
C ARG A 143 2.60 -6.19 -16.97
N LYS A 144 1.89 -6.04 -18.10
CA LYS A 144 2.52 -5.89 -19.43
C LYS A 144 3.57 -7.00 -19.63
N ASP A 145 4.83 -6.65 -19.88
CA ASP A 145 5.94 -7.60 -20.08
C ASP A 145 6.57 -8.12 -18.77
N ASN A 146 6.11 -7.63 -17.62
CA ASN A 146 6.62 -8.06 -16.32
C ASN A 146 5.77 -9.19 -15.76
N VAL A 147 6.42 -10.31 -15.44
CA VAL A 147 5.79 -11.45 -14.79
C VAL A 147 6.55 -11.73 -13.50
N SER A 148 5.82 -11.86 -12.40
CA SER A 148 6.34 -12.34 -11.12
C SER A 148 5.60 -13.60 -10.71
N VAL A 149 6.34 -14.59 -10.22
CA VAL A 149 5.82 -15.91 -9.85
C VAL A 149 6.14 -16.17 -8.39
N PHE A 150 5.13 -16.62 -7.66
CA PHE A 150 5.20 -16.92 -6.24
C PHE A 150 4.74 -18.35 -6.00
N LYS A 151 5.41 -19.03 -5.06
CA LYS A 151 4.89 -20.25 -4.44
C LYS A 151 3.95 -19.84 -3.31
N ILE A 152 2.78 -20.46 -3.25
CA ILE A 152 1.83 -20.29 -2.15
C ILE A 152 1.93 -21.52 -1.23
N THR A 153 2.15 -21.27 0.06
CA THR A 153 2.09 -22.30 1.11
C THR A 153 0.95 -21.94 2.05
N TRP A 154 -0.15 -22.70 1.99
CA TRP A 154 -1.31 -22.49 2.87
C TRP A 154 -1.01 -23.02 4.27
N VAL A 155 -1.18 -22.15 5.27
CA VAL A 155 -1.09 -22.48 6.70
C VAL A 155 -2.47 -22.84 7.24
N SER A 156 -3.50 -22.17 6.72
CA SER A 156 -4.92 -22.46 6.97
C SER A 156 -5.72 -22.10 5.71
N ASN A 157 -7.06 -22.19 5.75
CA ASN A 157 -7.87 -21.71 4.64
C ASN A 157 -7.84 -20.18 4.45
N CYS A 158 -7.55 -19.41 5.52
CA CYS A 158 -7.46 -17.96 5.48
C CYS A 158 -6.04 -17.40 5.51
N SER A 159 -5.02 -18.23 5.69
CA SER A 159 -3.65 -17.75 5.92
C SER A 159 -2.66 -18.52 5.07
N TYR A 160 -1.75 -17.79 4.44
CA TYR A 160 -0.76 -18.38 3.54
C TYR A 160 0.51 -17.52 3.48
N ILE A 161 1.57 -18.15 3.01
CA ILE A 161 2.87 -17.54 2.76
C ILE A 161 3.09 -17.53 1.24
N LEU A 162 3.36 -16.34 0.68
CA LEU A 162 3.88 -16.20 -0.67
C LEU A 162 5.40 -16.15 -0.60
N THR A 163 6.07 -17.14 -1.18
CA THR A 163 7.51 -17.10 -1.39
C THR A 163 7.78 -16.64 -2.82
N TYR A 164 8.54 -15.56 -2.98
CA TYR A 164 8.91 -15.03 -4.29
C TYR A 164 9.83 -16.02 -5.02
N LYS A 165 9.50 -16.46 -6.23
CA LYS A 165 10.30 -17.47 -6.95
C LYS A 165 10.96 -16.97 -8.22
N LYS A 166 10.28 -16.11 -8.97
CA LYS A 166 10.83 -15.59 -10.23
C LYS A 166 10.24 -14.23 -10.55
N THR A 167 11.02 -13.38 -11.20
CA THR A 167 10.51 -12.16 -11.82
C THR A 167 11.29 -11.80 -13.07
N SER A 168 10.63 -11.23 -14.07
CA SER A 168 11.31 -10.59 -15.20
C SER A 168 11.74 -9.14 -14.88
N HIS A 169 11.27 -8.54 -13.78
CA HIS A 169 11.61 -7.16 -13.44
C HIS A 169 13.02 -7.08 -12.80
N PRO A 170 14.02 -6.42 -13.42
CA PRO A 170 15.40 -6.43 -12.94
C PRO A 170 15.55 -5.94 -11.49
N LYS A 171 14.88 -4.83 -11.16
CA LYS A 171 14.91 -4.24 -9.81
C LYS A 171 14.32 -5.14 -8.71
N ARG A 172 13.55 -6.19 -9.03
CA ARG A 172 12.92 -7.08 -8.03
C ARG A 172 13.63 -8.42 -7.88
N LYS A 173 14.71 -8.67 -8.63
CA LYS A 173 15.45 -9.94 -8.56
C LYS A 173 16.02 -10.22 -7.16
N HIS A 174 16.35 -9.18 -6.40
CA HIS A 174 16.85 -9.31 -5.03
C HIS A 174 15.78 -9.82 -4.05
N LEU A 175 14.49 -9.79 -4.41
CA LEU A 175 13.39 -10.28 -3.58
C LEU A 175 13.15 -11.78 -3.74
N VAL A 176 13.91 -12.48 -4.58
CA VAL A 176 13.73 -13.94 -4.75
C VAL A 176 14.01 -14.64 -3.42
N ASP A 177 13.14 -15.59 -3.08
CA ASP A 177 13.06 -16.33 -1.83
C ASP A 177 12.61 -15.53 -0.59
N ASP A 178 12.34 -14.22 -0.73
CA ASP A 178 11.63 -13.47 0.30
C ASP A 178 10.18 -13.95 0.48
N GLU A 179 9.67 -13.73 1.69
CA GLU A 179 8.35 -14.20 2.11
C GLU A 179 7.39 -13.05 2.41
N ILE A 180 6.14 -13.25 1.99
CA ILE A 180 5.03 -12.36 2.31
C ILE A 180 3.96 -13.21 2.99
N TYR A 181 3.71 -12.91 4.26
CA TYR A 181 2.67 -13.51 5.08
C TYR A 181 1.36 -12.78 4.82
N VAL A 182 0.31 -13.54 4.49
CA VAL A 182 -1.00 -12.98 4.19
C VAL A 182 -2.08 -13.69 5.01
N GLU A 183 -2.91 -12.88 5.65
CA GLU A 183 -4.10 -13.31 6.38
C GLU A 183 -5.33 -12.65 5.72
N ILE A 184 -6.28 -13.45 5.26
CA ILE A 184 -7.58 -12.98 4.80
C ILE A 184 -8.42 -12.70 6.04
N ILE A 185 -8.86 -11.45 6.18
CA ILE A 185 -9.56 -10.96 7.37
C ILE A 185 -11.02 -10.59 7.08
N ASP A 186 -11.43 -10.56 5.81
CA ASP A 186 -12.81 -10.38 5.41
C ASP A 186 -13.07 -10.93 4.01
N VAL A 187 -14.30 -11.39 3.79
CA VAL A 187 -14.84 -11.72 2.46
C VAL A 187 -16.06 -10.84 2.24
N LEU A 188 -16.01 -9.99 1.23
CA LEU A 188 -17.06 -9.01 0.92
C LEU A 188 -18.14 -9.62 0.03
N ASN A 189 -19.31 -8.99 0.00
CA ASN A 189 -20.49 -9.47 -0.75
C ASN A 189 -20.26 -9.59 -2.27
N ASP A 190 -19.26 -8.90 -2.81
CA ASP A 190 -18.89 -8.92 -4.23
C ASP A 190 -17.83 -9.97 -4.58
N ASP A 191 -17.57 -10.92 -3.67
CA ASP A 191 -16.47 -11.91 -3.73
C ASP A 191 -15.07 -11.27 -3.71
N SER A 192 -14.93 -10.07 -3.13
CA SER A 192 -13.63 -9.48 -2.83
C SER A 192 -13.08 -9.93 -1.48
N TYR A 193 -11.76 -9.97 -1.34
CA TYR A 193 -11.07 -10.46 -0.16
C TYR A 193 -10.23 -9.33 0.44
N VAL A 194 -10.44 -9.01 1.71
CA VAL A 194 -9.61 -8.06 2.45
C VAL A 194 -8.51 -8.83 3.14
N CYS A 195 -7.27 -8.43 2.90
CA CYS A 195 -6.08 -9.10 3.41
C CYS A 195 -5.25 -8.18 4.29
N LYS A 196 -4.73 -8.74 5.38
CA LYS A 196 -3.65 -8.21 6.20
C LYS A 196 -2.33 -8.85 5.74
N ILE A 197 -1.31 -8.03 5.53
CA ILE A 197 -0.08 -8.42 4.84
C ILE A 197 1.12 -8.03 5.70
N THR A 198 2.10 -8.92 5.84
CA THR A 198 3.40 -8.63 6.45
C THR A 198 4.48 -9.23 5.55
N ALA A 199 5.50 -8.46 5.17
CA ALA A 199 6.56 -8.93 4.28
C ALA A 199 7.91 -8.96 5.02
N SER A 200 8.73 -9.97 4.77
CA SER A 200 10.06 -10.13 5.41
C SER A 200 11.01 -8.96 5.15
N PHE A 201 10.85 -8.29 4.01
CA PHE A 201 11.71 -7.21 3.52
C PHE A 201 11.17 -5.80 3.81
N THR A 202 10.06 -5.67 4.54
CA THR A 202 9.52 -4.36 4.97
C THR A 202 9.10 -4.39 6.42
N SER A 203 9.38 -3.34 7.18
CA SER A 203 8.81 -3.20 8.52
C SER A 203 7.34 -2.79 8.45
N GLY A 204 6.49 -3.50 9.18
CA GLY A 204 5.10 -3.12 9.41
C GLY A 204 4.06 -4.04 8.75
N ILE A 205 2.81 -3.68 8.99
CA ILE A 205 1.63 -4.37 8.49
C ILE A 205 1.02 -3.52 7.40
N ASP A 206 0.61 -4.16 6.31
CA ASP A 206 -0.14 -3.54 5.24
C ASP A 206 -1.53 -4.19 5.07
N TYR A 207 -2.41 -3.52 4.34
CA TYR A 207 -3.75 -3.99 4.04
C TYR A 207 -4.06 -3.81 2.56
N GLY A 208 -4.70 -4.81 1.97
CA GLY A 208 -5.05 -4.82 0.56
C GLY A 208 -6.38 -5.50 0.31
N ILE A 209 -6.94 -5.25 -0.88
CA ILE A 209 -8.12 -5.94 -1.38
C ILE A 209 -7.75 -6.70 -2.65
N PHE A 210 -8.18 -7.94 -2.76
CA PHE A 210 -8.24 -8.66 -4.02
C PHE A 210 -9.68 -8.72 -4.51
N LYS A 211 -9.91 -8.30 -5.75
CA LYS A 211 -11.22 -8.39 -6.40
C LYS A 211 -11.18 -9.52 -7.41
N LYS A 212 -12.15 -10.43 -7.36
CA LYS A 212 -12.28 -11.50 -8.36
C LYS A 212 -12.62 -10.86 -9.72
N ILE A 213 -11.95 -11.31 -10.78
CA ILE A 213 -12.33 -10.95 -12.14
C ILE A 213 -13.48 -11.90 -12.51
N LYS A 214 -14.70 -11.35 -12.61
CA LYS A 214 -15.86 -12.12 -13.09
C LYS A 214 -15.71 -12.28 -14.60
N GLU A 215 -15.75 -13.52 -15.07
CA GLU A 215 -15.91 -13.85 -16.50
C GLU A 215 -17.30 -13.42 -17.00
#